data_AF-A0A855SCK4-F1
#
_entry.id   AF-A0A855SCK4-F1
#
_cell.length_a   1.000
_cell.length_b   1.000
_cell.length_c   1.000
_cell.angle_alpha   90.00
_cell.angle_beta   90.00
_cell.angle_gamma   90.00
#
_symmetry.space_group_name_H-M   'P 1'
#
loop_
_entity.id
_entity.type
_entity.pdbx_description
1 polymer ?
#
loop_
_entity_poly.entity_id
_entity_poly.type
_entity_poly.pdbx_seq_one_letter_code
_entity_poly.pdbx_strand_id
1 'polypeptide(L)'
;MMFNIKSLTTKLRKGNKKALLTNSFRYGALFLLCGALTYSTHAIFELYVSAQSSHQQVSKLRNKALELSASLSEETALNKTLNDSLEKKTQSLEKLNQRIDDMENILGLSDDNPPQTIKQRVDTAAINSAVKATLFQLIPNGKPTPDAPLTSGFGTRVHPITKQRKNHDGLDFGASKGTPIYAPADAVIEKVKSSQHGYGNQLILNHAMGFVSTYSHMSKFNVKAGQFVNKGELIGWTGNSGLSTGPHLHYEIHFLGKPLNPRPFVDWDIKNFDTIFKKEPNVQWASLLNTVGSMVEMQVQLASQNHEATFQTVNQAKSNPKKANTP
;
A
#
# COMPACT_ATOMS: atom_id res chain seq x y z
N MET A 1 81.20 18.06 -119.40
CA MET A 1 82.26 17.04 -119.59
C MET A 1 81.68 15.69 -119.21
N MET A 2 81.60 14.77 -120.18
CA MET A 2 81.19 13.37 -120.01
C MET A 2 82.14 12.61 -119.08
N PHE A 3 81.60 11.61 -118.37
CA PHE A 3 82.07 10.20 -118.21
C PHE A 3 81.14 9.58 -117.13
N ASN A 4 80.15 8.70 -117.40
CA ASN A 4 80.14 7.34 -117.97
C ASN A 4 81.04 6.39 -117.15
N ILE A 5 80.69 5.22 -116.60
CA ILE A 5 79.69 4.16 -116.90
C ILE A 5 79.40 3.36 -115.60
N LYS A 6 78.18 2.84 -115.49
CA LYS A 6 77.71 1.61 -114.80
C LYS A 6 78.79 0.68 -114.19
N SER A 7 78.57 0.21 -112.96
CA SER A 7 78.33 -1.20 -112.59
C SER A 7 78.64 -1.47 -111.11
N LEU A 8 78.12 -2.60 -110.59
CA LEU A 8 78.40 -3.19 -109.26
C LEU A 8 77.78 -2.51 -108.02
N THR A 9 76.57 -2.94 -107.67
CA THR A 9 76.30 -3.78 -106.47
C THR A 9 74.83 -3.76 -106.04
N THR A 10 73.94 -4.09 -106.97
CA THR A 10 72.57 -4.55 -106.73
C THR A 10 72.53 -6.01 -106.24
N LYS A 11 73.27 -6.36 -105.17
CA LYS A 11 73.33 -7.76 -104.71
C LYS A 11 73.53 -7.98 -103.20
N LEU A 12 72.94 -7.15 -102.33
CA LEU A 12 72.92 -7.42 -100.87
C LEU A 12 71.66 -6.92 -100.13
N ARG A 13 70.48 -6.86 -100.79
CA ARG A 13 69.24 -6.34 -100.12
C ARG A 13 67.97 -7.19 -100.26
N LYS A 14 68.05 -8.45 -100.74
CA LYS A 14 66.87 -9.33 -100.85
C LYS A 14 66.92 -10.64 -100.05
N GLY A 15 68.09 -11.11 -99.62
CA GLY A 15 68.21 -12.36 -98.84
C GLY A 15 67.87 -12.26 -97.35
N ASN A 16 68.11 -11.11 -96.72
CA ASN A 16 67.97 -10.97 -95.25
C ASN A 16 66.60 -10.40 -94.80
N LYS A 17 65.78 -9.91 -95.74
CA LYS A 17 64.47 -9.31 -95.42
C LYS A 17 63.45 -10.35 -94.99
N LYS A 18 63.44 -11.55 -95.58
CA LYS A 18 62.50 -12.62 -95.19
C LYS A 18 62.76 -13.13 -93.78
N ALA A 19 64.03 -13.31 -93.40
CA ALA A 19 64.45 -13.72 -92.05
C ALA A 19 64.22 -12.62 -90.99
N LEU A 20 64.45 -11.36 -91.35
CA LEU A 20 64.07 -10.21 -90.51
C LEU A 20 62.55 -10.13 -90.31
N LEU A 21 61.76 -10.23 -91.39
CA LEU A 21 60.29 -10.19 -91.33
C LEU A 21 59.71 -11.34 -90.50
N THR A 22 60.21 -12.58 -90.65
CA THR A 22 59.75 -13.72 -89.85
C THR A 22 60.16 -13.59 -88.39
N ASN A 23 61.38 -13.11 -88.09
CA ASN A 23 61.77 -12.84 -86.70
C ASN A 23 60.98 -11.67 -86.10
N SER A 24 60.74 -10.58 -86.83
CA SER A 24 59.88 -9.46 -86.40
C SER A 24 58.45 -9.91 -86.12
N PHE A 25 57.89 -10.79 -86.95
CA PHE A 25 56.56 -11.37 -86.74
C PHE A 25 56.55 -12.32 -85.52
N ARG A 26 57.61 -13.11 -85.31
CA ARG A 26 57.76 -13.96 -84.12
C ARG A 26 57.90 -13.13 -82.84
N TYR A 27 58.70 -12.06 -82.84
CA TYR A 27 58.82 -11.15 -81.70
C TYR A 27 57.54 -10.37 -81.45
N GLY A 28 56.83 -9.93 -82.50
CA GLY A 28 55.51 -9.27 -82.38
C GLY A 28 54.44 -10.21 -81.82
N ALA A 29 54.40 -11.47 -82.29
CA ALA A 29 53.53 -12.50 -81.73
C ALA A 29 53.88 -12.81 -80.27
N LEU A 30 55.18 -12.90 -79.92
CA LEU A 30 55.63 -13.10 -78.55
C LEU A 30 55.23 -11.92 -77.64
N PHE A 31 55.35 -10.69 -78.15
CA PHE A 31 54.99 -9.48 -77.42
C PHE A 31 53.48 -9.38 -77.17
N LEU A 32 52.65 -9.73 -78.17
CA LEU A 32 51.21 -9.85 -78.00
C LEU A 32 50.83 -10.95 -76.99
N LEU A 33 51.54 -12.07 -77.00
CA LEU A 33 51.30 -13.18 -76.08
C LEU A 33 51.70 -12.83 -74.64
N CYS A 34 52.83 -12.14 -74.45
CA CYS A 34 53.23 -11.55 -73.17
C CYS A 34 52.27 -10.45 -72.69
N GLY A 35 51.77 -9.60 -73.60
CA GLY A 35 50.75 -8.59 -73.30
C GLY A 35 49.44 -9.21 -72.84
N ALA A 36 48.99 -10.28 -73.50
CA ALA A 36 47.81 -11.03 -73.10
C ALA A 36 47.97 -11.73 -71.74
N LEU A 37 49.16 -12.29 -71.46
CA LEU A 37 49.50 -12.92 -70.17
C LEU A 37 49.58 -11.89 -69.02
N THR A 38 50.13 -10.70 -69.27
CA THR A 38 50.19 -9.64 -68.25
C THR A 38 48.82 -9.03 -67.99
N TYR A 39 47.99 -8.84 -69.02
CA TYR A 39 46.62 -8.39 -68.85
C TYR A 39 45.76 -9.43 -68.11
N SER A 40 45.89 -10.72 -68.46
CA SER A 40 45.15 -11.79 -67.78
C SER A 40 45.55 -11.92 -66.32
N THR A 41 46.85 -11.86 -66.00
CA THR A 41 47.34 -11.89 -64.61
C THR A 41 46.89 -10.66 -63.81
N HIS A 42 46.87 -9.47 -64.41
CA HIS A 42 46.34 -8.27 -63.76
C HIS A 42 44.83 -8.36 -63.49
N ALA A 43 44.04 -8.83 -64.45
CA ALA A 43 42.61 -9.05 -64.28
C ALA A 43 42.31 -10.10 -63.19
N ILE A 44 43.09 -11.18 -63.12
CA ILE A 44 42.99 -12.18 -62.06
C ILE A 44 43.34 -11.56 -60.69
N PHE A 45 44.34 -10.69 -60.62
CA PHE A 45 44.72 -10.00 -59.38
C PHE A 45 43.64 -9.04 -58.88
N GLU A 46 43.06 -8.22 -59.77
CA GLU A 46 41.90 -7.36 -59.47
C GLU A 46 40.71 -8.17 -58.94
N LEU A 47 40.40 -9.29 -59.61
CA LEU A 47 39.34 -10.21 -59.17
C LEU A 47 39.65 -10.82 -57.79
N TYR A 48 40.91 -11.18 -57.53
CA TYR A 48 41.35 -11.72 -56.25
C TYR A 48 41.22 -10.69 -55.12
N VAL A 49 41.66 -9.45 -55.35
CA VAL A 49 41.53 -8.35 -54.37
C VAL A 49 40.06 -8.02 -54.12
N SER A 50 39.24 -7.94 -55.17
CA SER A 50 37.80 -7.72 -55.08
C SER A 50 37.11 -8.84 -54.27
N ALA A 51 37.43 -10.10 -54.57
CA ALA A 51 36.93 -11.25 -53.82
C ALA A 51 37.32 -11.18 -52.33
N GLN A 52 38.57 -10.82 -52.03
CA GLN A 52 39.04 -10.68 -50.64
C GLN A 52 38.31 -9.56 -49.89
N SER A 53 38.08 -8.41 -50.55
CA SER A 53 37.33 -7.29 -49.96
C SER A 53 35.86 -7.64 -49.70
N SER A 54 35.23 -8.39 -50.61
CA SER A 54 33.88 -8.92 -50.44
C SER A 54 33.80 -9.90 -49.27
N HIS A 55 34.77 -10.83 -49.16
CA HIS A 55 34.88 -11.72 -48.01
C HIS A 55 34.99 -10.96 -46.68
N GLN A 56 35.73 -9.85 -46.63
CA GLN A 56 35.81 -8.99 -45.45
C GLN A 56 34.49 -8.26 -45.14
N GLN A 57 33.73 -7.83 -46.13
CA GLN A 57 32.41 -7.22 -45.91
C GLN A 57 31.40 -8.25 -45.41
N VAL A 58 31.39 -9.44 -45.99
CA VAL A 58 30.53 -10.55 -45.57
C VAL A 58 30.86 -10.96 -44.13
N SER A 59 32.14 -11.03 -43.74
CA SER A 59 32.51 -11.35 -42.36
C SER A 59 32.08 -10.28 -41.37
N LYS A 60 32.23 -8.99 -41.72
CA LYS A 60 31.71 -7.87 -40.90
C LYS A 60 30.19 -7.92 -40.74
N LEU A 61 29.45 -8.15 -41.82
CA LEU A 61 27.99 -8.27 -41.79
C LEU A 61 27.55 -9.48 -40.97
N ARG A 62 28.25 -10.61 -41.09
CA ARG A 62 27.99 -11.81 -40.29
C ARG A 62 28.21 -11.55 -38.79
N ASN A 63 29.27 -10.85 -38.43
CA ASN A 63 29.53 -10.48 -37.04
C ASN A 63 28.45 -9.54 -36.48
N LYS A 64 28.04 -8.53 -37.26
CA LYS A 64 26.91 -7.66 -36.88
C LYS A 64 25.59 -8.43 -36.74
N ALA A 65 25.32 -9.38 -37.63
CA ALA A 65 24.13 -10.23 -37.54
C ALA A 65 24.15 -11.11 -36.28
N LEU A 66 25.32 -11.65 -35.91
CA LEU A 66 25.52 -12.40 -34.68
C LEU A 66 25.31 -11.52 -33.44
N GLU A 67 25.94 -10.34 -33.40
CA GLU A 67 25.78 -9.36 -32.31
C GLU A 67 24.32 -8.93 -32.14
N LEU A 68 23.64 -8.59 -33.24
CA LEU A 68 22.23 -8.22 -33.22
C LEU A 68 21.33 -9.38 -32.75
N SER A 69 21.64 -10.61 -33.18
CA SER A 69 20.90 -11.80 -32.71
C SER A 69 21.10 -12.07 -31.21
N ALA A 70 22.27 -11.75 -30.67
CA ALA A 70 22.57 -11.87 -29.25
C ALA A 70 21.81 -10.81 -28.44
N SER A 71 21.84 -9.53 -28.87
CA SER A 71 21.07 -8.46 -28.22
C SER A 71 19.56 -8.71 -28.26
N LEU A 72 19.03 -9.23 -29.37
CA LEU A 72 17.60 -9.58 -29.46
C LEU A 72 17.24 -10.72 -28.48
N SER A 73 18.13 -11.72 -28.34
CA SER A 73 17.95 -12.79 -27.35
C SER A 73 17.98 -12.28 -25.90
N GLU A 74 18.80 -11.27 -25.62
CA GLU A 74 18.86 -10.63 -24.31
C GLU A 74 17.59 -9.83 -24.01
N GLU A 75 17.14 -9.00 -24.97
CA GLU A 75 15.92 -8.19 -24.82
C GLU A 75 14.67 -9.06 -24.64
N THR A 76 14.58 -10.18 -25.36
CA THR A 76 13.47 -11.13 -25.20
C THR A 76 13.50 -11.82 -23.83
N ALA A 77 14.68 -12.15 -23.30
CA ALA A 77 14.81 -12.67 -21.94
C ALA A 77 14.44 -11.63 -20.86
N LEU A 78 14.82 -10.38 -21.06
CA LEU A 78 14.47 -9.28 -20.17
C LEU A 78 12.96 -9.01 -20.17
N ASN A 79 12.34 -8.94 -21.35
CA ASN A 79 10.90 -8.76 -21.50
C ASN A 79 10.12 -9.91 -20.84
N LYS A 80 10.58 -11.15 -20.98
CA LYS A 80 10.00 -12.30 -20.29
C LYS A 80 10.06 -12.12 -18.76
N THR A 81 11.24 -11.77 -18.24
CA THR A 81 11.44 -11.54 -16.80
C THR A 81 10.57 -10.39 -16.29
N LEU A 82 10.43 -9.32 -17.08
CA LEU A 82 9.58 -8.18 -16.74
C LEU A 82 8.10 -8.57 -16.71
N ASN A 83 7.63 -9.35 -17.68
CA ASN A 83 6.27 -9.88 -17.70
C ASN A 83 5.99 -10.79 -16.51
N ASP A 84 6.92 -11.69 -16.17
CA ASP A 84 6.82 -12.55 -14.98
C ASP A 84 6.75 -11.70 -13.69
N SER A 85 7.50 -10.60 -13.63
CA SER A 85 7.45 -9.65 -12.51
C SER A 85 6.11 -8.91 -12.44
N LEU A 86 5.58 -8.50 -13.60
CA LEU A 86 4.31 -7.80 -13.71
C LEU A 86 3.15 -8.71 -13.28
N GLU A 87 3.16 -9.98 -13.71
CA GLU A 87 2.18 -10.98 -13.30
C GLU A 87 2.23 -11.27 -11.79
N LYS A 88 3.43 -11.39 -11.20
CA LYS A 88 3.58 -11.52 -9.74
C LYS A 88 3.03 -10.29 -8.99
N LYS A 89 3.23 -9.09 -9.55
CA LYS A 89 2.69 -7.85 -8.97
C LYS A 89 1.17 -7.77 -9.10
N THR A 90 0.58 -8.18 -10.22
CA THR A 90 -0.88 -8.21 -10.38
C THR A 90 -1.53 -9.21 -9.44
N GLN A 91 -0.95 -10.41 -9.27
CA GLN A 91 -1.42 -11.38 -8.27
C GLN A 91 -1.33 -10.83 -6.83
N SER A 92 -0.25 -10.10 -6.52
CA SER A 92 -0.09 -9.47 -5.20
C SER A 92 -1.13 -8.36 -4.94
N LEU A 93 -1.45 -7.55 -5.97
CA LEU A 93 -2.48 -6.53 -5.90
C LEU A 93 -3.88 -7.14 -5.74
N GLU A 94 -4.16 -8.23 -6.44
CA GLU A 94 -5.43 -8.95 -6.32
C GLU A 94 -5.63 -9.50 -4.90
N LYS A 95 -4.59 -10.12 -4.33
CA LYS A 95 -4.63 -10.58 -2.93
C LYS A 95 -4.81 -9.43 -1.94
N LEU A 96 -4.23 -8.26 -2.22
CA LEU A 96 -4.40 -7.08 -1.38
C LEU A 96 -5.84 -6.54 -1.45
N ASN A 97 -6.44 -6.50 -2.64
CA ASN A 97 -7.84 -6.12 -2.83
C ASN A 97 -8.77 -7.03 -2.03
N GLN A 98 -8.62 -8.35 -2.16
CA GLN A 98 -9.44 -9.31 -1.41
C GLN A 98 -9.32 -9.09 0.11
N ARG A 99 -8.10 -8.81 0.60
CA ARG A 99 -7.90 -8.53 2.02
C ARG A 99 -8.53 -7.22 2.48
N ILE A 100 -8.56 -6.21 1.61
CA ILE A 100 -9.26 -4.94 1.86
C ILE A 100 -10.76 -5.20 1.90
N ASP A 101 -11.30 -5.97 0.95
CA ASP A 101 -12.72 -6.35 0.91
C ASP A 101 -13.13 -7.08 2.20
N ASP A 102 -12.32 -8.04 2.66
CA ASP A 102 -12.55 -8.75 3.92
C ASP A 102 -12.57 -7.81 5.13
N MET A 103 -11.64 -6.85 5.18
CA MET A 103 -11.60 -5.85 6.25
C MET A 103 -12.79 -4.89 6.19
N GLU A 104 -13.17 -4.43 5.00
CA GLU A 104 -14.36 -3.59 4.78
C GLU A 104 -15.62 -4.34 5.23
N ASN A 105 -15.75 -5.62 4.91
CA ASN A 105 -16.87 -6.47 5.35
C ASN A 105 -16.91 -6.64 6.87
N ILE A 106 -15.77 -6.95 7.51
CA ILE A 106 -15.70 -7.08 8.98
C ILE A 106 -16.07 -5.78 9.68
N LEU A 107 -15.63 -4.66 9.12
CA LEU A 107 -15.90 -3.34 9.67
C LEU A 107 -17.29 -2.82 9.31
N GLY A 108 -18.06 -3.48 8.43
CA GLY A 108 -19.34 -2.97 7.92
C GLY A 108 -19.16 -1.67 7.14
N LEU A 109 -18.19 -1.64 6.22
CA LEU A 109 -17.82 -0.51 5.37
C LEU A 109 -18.04 -0.81 3.88
N SER A 110 -18.64 -1.95 3.55
CA SER A 110 -18.96 -2.36 2.18
C SER A 110 -20.02 -1.40 1.61
N ASP A 111 -19.58 -0.44 0.81
CA ASP A 111 -20.43 0.60 0.20
C ASP A 111 -20.55 0.36 -1.31
N ASP A 112 -21.74 0.56 -1.88
CA ASP A 112 -22.06 0.34 -3.32
C ASP A 112 -21.47 1.42 -4.26
N ASN A 113 -20.37 2.05 -3.85
CA ASN A 113 -19.81 3.21 -4.52
C ASN A 113 -18.96 2.85 -5.77
N PRO A 114 -18.92 3.72 -6.80
CA PRO A 114 -18.31 3.46 -8.12
C PRO A 114 -16.80 3.13 -8.02
N PRO A 115 -16.19 2.56 -9.08
CA PRO A 115 -14.83 2.01 -9.01
C PRO A 115 -13.81 3.09 -8.60
N GLN A 116 -13.45 3.08 -7.32
CA GLN A 116 -12.38 3.90 -6.76
C GLN A 116 -11.02 3.28 -7.07
N THR A 117 -10.00 4.12 -7.22
CA THR A 117 -8.62 3.62 -7.28
C THR A 117 -8.26 2.91 -5.97
N ILE A 118 -7.40 1.88 -6.02
CA ILE A 118 -7.00 1.10 -4.83
C ILE A 118 -6.52 2.02 -3.70
N LYS A 119 -5.80 3.10 -4.04
CA LYS A 119 -5.33 4.09 -3.08
C LYS A 119 -6.49 4.79 -2.35
N GLN A 120 -7.51 5.25 -3.07
CA GLN A 120 -8.68 5.92 -2.49
C GLN A 120 -9.51 5.00 -1.61
N ARG A 121 -9.64 3.72 -1.98
CA ARG A 121 -10.30 2.70 -1.15
C ARG A 121 -9.57 2.50 0.17
N VAL A 122 -8.24 2.34 0.10
CA VAL A 122 -7.39 2.21 1.29
C VAL A 122 -7.50 3.45 2.19
N ASP A 123 -7.42 4.64 1.61
CA ASP A 123 -7.51 5.91 2.35
C ASP A 123 -8.90 6.05 3.03
N THR A 124 -9.98 5.73 2.32
CA THR A 124 -11.36 5.78 2.84
C THR A 124 -11.61 4.72 3.91
N ALA A 125 -11.18 3.49 3.68
CA ALA A 125 -11.29 2.40 4.66
C ALA A 125 -10.48 2.69 5.92
N ALA A 126 -9.27 3.26 5.76
CA ALA A 126 -8.43 3.69 6.88
C ALA A 126 -9.12 4.78 7.71
N ILE A 127 -9.66 5.84 7.07
CA ILE A 127 -10.38 6.91 7.76
C ILE A 127 -11.61 6.35 8.47
N ASN A 128 -12.44 5.58 7.78
CA ASN A 128 -13.66 5.02 8.35
C ASN A 128 -13.37 4.07 9.53
N SER A 129 -12.34 3.22 9.41
CA SER A 129 -11.92 2.33 10.50
C SER A 129 -11.40 3.12 11.70
N ALA A 130 -10.63 4.18 11.48
CA ALA A 130 -10.12 5.06 12.53
C ALA A 130 -11.23 5.86 13.21
N VAL A 131 -12.23 6.32 12.47
CA VAL A 131 -13.44 6.94 13.03
C VAL A 131 -14.19 5.95 13.91
N LYS A 132 -14.45 4.73 13.42
CA LYS A 132 -15.11 3.67 14.21
C LYS A 132 -14.34 3.35 15.49
N ALA A 133 -13.03 3.17 15.40
CA ALA A 133 -12.17 2.91 16.56
C ALA A 133 -12.22 4.06 17.57
N THR A 134 -12.14 5.30 17.09
CA THR A 134 -12.21 6.50 17.94
C THR A 134 -13.56 6.59 18.66
N LEU A 135 -14.67 6.31 17.98
CA LEU A 135 -16.00 6.28 18.61
C LEU A 135 -16.07 5.22 19.71
N PHE A 136 -15.60 4.00 19.45
CA PHE A 136 -15.58 2.94 20.45
C PHE A 136 -14.61 3.21 21.61
N GLN A 137 -13.60 4.05 21.41
CA GLN A 137 -12.72 4.47 22.49
C GLN A 137 -13.38 5.53 23.37
N LEU A 138 -14.11 6.47 22.75
CA LEU A 138 -14.60 7.67 23.41
C LEU A 138 -16.03 7.59 23.96
N ILE A 139 -16.88 6.72 23.39
CA ILE A 139 -18.30 6.58 23.75
C ILE A 139 -18.52 5.23 24.43
N PRO A 140 -19.22 5.16 25.58
CA PRO A 140 -19.48 3.91 26.28
C PRO A 140 -20.04 2.82 25.36
N ASN A 141 -19.40 1.67 25.32
CA ASN A 141 -19.86 0.51 24.56
C ASN A 141 -19.41 -0.81 25.19
N GLY A 142 -20.19 -1.86 24.97
CA GLY A 142 -19.98 -3.16 25.56
C GLY A 142 -20.43 -3.25 27.02
N LYS A 143 -20.36 -4.45 27.59
CA LYS A 143 -20.74 -4.72 28.98
C LYS A 143 -19.63 -4.26 29.94
N PRO A 144 -19.95 -3.47 30.99
CA PRO A 144 -18.98 -3.12 32.03
C PRO A 144 -18.64 -4.31 32.96
N THR A 145 -19.46 -5.36 32.94
CA THR A 145 -19.25 -6.61 33.69
C THR A 145 -19.56 -7.81 32.78
N PRO A 146 -18.61 -8.24 31.92
CA PRO A 146 -18.86 -9.17 30.82
C PRO A 146 -19.55 -10.49 31.23
N ASP A 147 -19.19 -11.02 32.41
CA ASP A 147 -19.65 -12.32 32.90
C ASP A 147 -21.01 -12.26 33.61
N ALA A 148 -21.57 -11.07 33.82
CA ALA A 148 -22.82 -10.92 34.56
C ALA A 148 -24.05 -10.86 33.61
N PRO A 149 -25.09 -11.66 33.87
CA PRO A 149 -26.33 -11.58 33.12
C PRO A 149 -27.10 -10.30 33.41
N LEU A 150 -27.82 -9.80 32.40
CA LEU A 150 -28.80 -8.73 32.59
C LEU A 150 -30.01 -9.28 33.35
N THR A 151 -30.38 -8.64 34.45
CA THR A 151 -31.49 -9.04 35.33
C THR A 151 -32.65 -8.04 35.35
N SER A 152 -32.37 -6.75 35.10
CA SER A 152 -33.41 -5.73 34.96
C SER A 152 -33.07 -4.71 33.88
N GLY A 153 -34.09 -4.29 33.13
CA GLY A 153 -33.97 -3.34 32.02
C GLY A 153 -34.35 -1.91 32.40
N PHE A 154 -34.00 -0.98 31.51
CA PHE A 154 -34.34 0.45 31.59
C PHE A 154 -35.85 0.68 31.40
N GLY A 155 -36.38 1.74 32.03
CA GLY A 155 -37.76 2.21 31.84
C GLY A 155 -38.67 1.98 33.05
N THR A 156 -39.98 2.17 32.86
CA THR A 156 -40.96 2.15 33.96
C THR A 156 -41.20 0.72 34.46
N ARG A 157 -40.96 0.47 35.74
CA ARG A 157 -41.24 -0.82 36.40
C ARG A 157 -41.79 -0.63 37.81
N VAL A 158 -42.35 -1.69 38.39
CA VAL A 158 -42.67 -1.71 39.82
C VAL A 158 -41.36 -1.92 40.58
N HIS A 159 -41.01 -0.97 41.45
CA HIS A 159 -39.79 -1.03 42.23
C HIS A 159 -39.85 -2.21 43.22
N PRO A 160 -38.82 -3.07 43.30
CA PRO A 160 -38.91 -4.35 44.00
C PRO A 160 -39.07 -4.19 45.52
N ILE A 161 -38.51 -3.12 46.07
CA ILE A 161 -38.56 -2.80 47.51
C ILE A 161 -39.80 -1.96 47.85
N THR A 162 -39.93 -0.76 47.27
CA THR A 162 -41.03 0.16 47.59
C THR A 162 -42.40 -0.22 47.00
N LYS A 163 -42.45 -1.19 46.07
CA LYS A 163 -43.66 -1.64 45.36
C LYS A 163 -44.43 -0.56 44.57
N GLN A 164 -43.82 0.60 44.37
CA GLN A 164 -44.39 1.70 43.58
C GLN A 164 -43.89 1.63 42.13
N ARG A 165 -44.67 2.16 41.16
CA ARG A 165 -44.16 2.36 39.80
C ARG A 165 -43.10 3.45 39.83
N LYS A 166 -41.88 3.11 39.43
CA LYS A 166 -40.74 4.02 39.34
C LYS A 166 -40.02 3.79 38.01
N ASN A 167 -39.46 4.86 37.46
CA ASN A 167 -38.55 4.74 36.34
C ASN A 167 -37.21 4.19 36.82
N HIS A 168 -36.72 3.22 36.06
CA HIS A 168 -35.40 2.64 36.23
C HIS A 168 -34.48 3.26 35.19
N ASP A 169 -33.56 4.10 35.65
CA ASP A 169 -32.74 4.95 34.80
C ASP A 169 -31.50 4.23 34.24
N GLY A 170 -31.42 2.90 34.44
CA GLY A 170 -30.29 2.08 34.03
C GLY A 170 -30.62 0.60 33.78
N LEU A 171 -29.58 -0.23 33.83
CA LEU A 171 -29.62 -1.68 33.74
C LEU A 171 -29.07 -2.31 35.01
N ASP A 172 -29.71 -3.40 35.47
CA ASP A 172 -29.22 -4.18 36.60
C ASP A 172 -28.59 -5.48 36.10
N PHE A 173 -27.30 -5.67 36.35
CA PHE A 173 -26.57 -6.90 36.07
C PHE A 173 -26.40 -7.74 37.33
N GLY A 174 -27.02 -8.92 37.36
CA GLY A 174 -26.93 -9.82 38.51
C GLY A 174 -25.52 -10.38 38.63
N ALA A 175 -24.84 -10.08 39.73
CA ALA A 175 -23.43 -10.42 39.90
C ALA A 175 -23.11 -10.63 41.37
N SER A 176 -22.35 -11.69 41.68
CA SER A 176 -21.82 -11.92 43.01
C SER A 176 -21.01 -10.71 43.49
N LYS A 177 -21.03 -10.42 44.80
CA LYS A 177 -20.19 -9.36 45.37
C LYS A 177 -18.72 -9.64 45.05
N GLY A 178 -18.00 -8.65 44.54
CA GLY A 178 -16.60 -8.81 44.14
C GLY A 178 -16.38 -9.15 42.67
N THR A 179 -17.42 -9.18 41.83
CA THR A 179 -17.23 -9.31 40.38
C THR A 179 -16.56 -8.03 39.83
N PRO A 180 -15.53 -8.14 38.97
CA PRO A 180 -14.86 -6.99 38.37
C PRO A 180 -15.78 -6.10 37.53
N ILE A 181 -15.55 -4.79 37.58
CA ILE A 181 -16.23 -3.78 36.76
C ILE A 181 -15.17 -3.03 35.95
N TYR A 182 -15.39 -2.89 34.65
CA TYR A 182 -14.48 -2.26 33.71
C TYR A 182 -15.06 -0.98 33.08
N ALA A 183 -14.20 -0.04 32.74
CA ALA A 183 -14.58 1.18 32.02
C ALA A 183 -15.03 0.85 30.58
N PRO A 184 -16.22 1.28 30.13
CA PRO A 184 -16.78 0.99 28.81
C PRO A 184 -16.20 1.88 27.71
N ALA A 185 -15.49 2.94 28.09
CA ALA A 185 -14.81 3.90 27.22
C ALA A 185 -13.81 4.69 28.06
N ASP A 186 -12.93 5.44 27.40
CA ASP A 186 -12.02 6.37 28.06
C ASP A 186 -12.81 7.42 28.84
N ALA A 187 -12.32 7.74 30.03
CA ALA A 187 -13.01 8.64 30.94
C ALA A 187 -12.06 9.32 31.92
N VAL A 188 -12.57 10.38 32.53
CA VAL A 188 -12.08 10.87 33.81
C VAL A 188 -13.08 10.49 34.91
N ILE A 189 -12.58 10.06 36.07
CA ILE A 189 -13.43 9.80 37.22
C ILE A 189 -13.96 11.13 37.76
N GLU A 190 -15.23 11.41 37.52
CA GLU A 190 -15.87 12.63 38.01
C GLU A 190 -16.07 12.55 39.53
N LYS A 191 -16.58 11.41 40.02
CA LYS A 191 -16.96 11.26 41.42
C LYS A 191 -16.84 9.84 41.93
N VAL A 192 -16.32 9.72 43.15
CA VAL A 192 -16.35 8.51 43.97
C VAL A 192 -17.15 8.84 45.21
N LYS A 193 -18.28 8.15 45.42
CA LYS A 193 -19.20 8.42 46.54
C LYS A 193 -19.40 7.14 47.35
N SER A 194 -19.06 7.18 48.63
CA SER A 194 -19.41 6.10 49.57
C SER A 194 -20.73 6.43 50.27
N SER A 195 -21.68 5.51 50.27
CA SER A 195 -23.00 5.70 50.91
C SER A 195 -23.64 4.35 51.24
N GLN A 196 -24.47 4.33 52.27
CA GLN A 196 -25.34 3.19 52.60
C GLN A 196 -26.81 3.41 52.20
N HIS A 197 -27.12 4.54 51.58
CA HIS A 197 -28.48 4.92 51.16
C HIS A 197 -28.57 5.05 49.64
N GLY A 198 -29.77 4.81 49.08
CA GLY A 198 -30.07 5.00 47.66
C GLY A 198 -29.15 4.16 46.77
N TYR A 199 -28.40 4.80 45.88
CA TYR A 199 -27.39 4.17 45.00
C TYR A 199 -26.24 3.46 45.74
N GLY A 200 -26.10 3.66 47.05
CA GLY A 200 -25.00 3.08 47.81
C GLY A 200 -23.66 3.65 47.40
N ASN A 201 -22.63 2.81 47.36
CA ASN A 201 -21.34 3.18 46.82
C ASN A 201 -21.46 3.37 45.31
N GLN A 202 -21.17 4.58 44.85
CA GLN A 202 -21.39 5.01 43.48
C GLN A 202 -20.10 5.59 42.88
N LEU A 203 -19.82 5.20 41.63
CA LEU A 203 -18.77 5.75 40.80
C LEU A 203 -19.40 6.43 39.57
N ILE A 204 -18.88 7.60 39.19
CA ILE A 204 -19.34 8.38 38.04
C ILE A 204 -18.13 8.67 37.15
N LEU A 205 -18.23 8.27 35.87
CA LEU A 205 -17.21 8.46 34.84
C LEU A 205 -17.73 9.47 33.81
N ASN A 206 -16.93 10.50 33.55
CA ASN A 206 -17.20 11.50 32.53
C ASN A 206 -16.38 11.17 31.27
N HIS A 207 -17.09 10.92 30.17
CA HIS A 207 -16.53 10.54 28.88
C HIS A 207 -16.54 11.73 27.92
N ALA A 208 -15.95 11.54 26.74
CA ALA A 208 -16.01 12.56 25.71
C ALA A 208 -17.46 12.83 25.24
N MET A 209 -17.64 13.97 24.57
CA MET A 209 -18.90 14.34 23.89
C MET A 209 -20.13 14.39 24.81
N GLY A 210 -19.94 14.58 26.12
CA GLY A 210 -21.04 14.76 27.07
C GLY A 210 -21.70 13.47 27.54
N PHE A 211 -21.08 12.32 27.28
CA PHE A 211 -21.50 11.03 27.84
C PHE A 211 -21.00 10.87 29.27
N VAL A 212 -21.84 10.30 30.13
CA VAL A 212 -21.49 9.94 31.50
C VAL A 212 -21.97 8.51 31.76
N SER A 213 -21.17 7.70 32.44
CA SER A 213 -21.60 6.40 32.93
C SER A 213 -21.54 6.33 34.45
N THR A 214 -22.53 5.65 35.05
CA THR A 214 -22.63 5.52 36.51
C THR A 214 -22.69 4.07 36.93
N TYR A 215 -22.09 3.78 38.09
CA TYR A 215 -21.96 2.44 38.65
C TYR A 215 -22.37 2.49 40.11
N SER A 216 -23.42 1.78 40.47
CA SER A 216 -24.02 1.83 41.81
C SER A 216 -23.99 0.46 42.49
N HIS A 217 -24.28 0.46 43.79
CA HIS A 217 -24.26 -0.72 44.66
C HIS A 217 -22.88 -1.39 44.79
N MET A 218 -21.79 -0.68 44.46
CA MET A 218 -20.44 -1.24 44.45
C MET A 218 -19.98 -1.70 45.84
N SER A 219 -19.03 -2.64 45.89
CA SER A 219 -18.39 -3.04 47.15
C SER A 219 -17.09 -2.29 47.42
N LYS A 220 -16.32 -2.02 46.36
CA LYS A 220 -15.00 -1.39 46.44
C LYS A 220 -14.68 -0.63 45.15
N PHE A 221 -13.99 0.49 45.28
CA PHE A 221 -13.44 1.27 44.17
C PHE A 221 -11.97 0.90 43.95
N ASN A 222 -11.53 0.90 42.69
CA ASN A 222 -10.12 0.75 42.32
C ASN A 222 -9.48 2.08 41.87
N VAL A 223 -10.26 3.16 41.86
CA VAL A 223 -9.91 4.46 41.27
C VAL A 223 -10.29 5.61 42.21
N LYS A 224 -9.78 6.81 41.92
CA LYS A 224 -10.05 8.04 42.68
C LYS A 224 -10.58 9.15 41.77
N ALA A 225 -11.32 10.10 42.34
CA ALA A 225 -11.80 11.27 41.59
C ALA A 225 -10.62 12.03 40.94
N GLY A 226 -10.80 12.47 39.70
CA GLY A 226 -9.77 13.11 38.88
C GLY A 226 -8.82 12.16 38.15
N GLN A 227 -8.88 10.84 38.40
CA GLN A 227 -8.07 9.86 37.67
C GLN A 227 -8.57 9.68 36.23
N PHE A 228 -7.67 9.60 35.27
CA PHE A 228 -7.98 9.15 33.91
C PHE A 228 -7.95 7.63 33.85
N VAL A 229 -8.93 7.05 33.15
CA VAL A 229 -9.02 5.61 32.94
C VAL A 229 -9.23 5.32 31.46
N ASN A 230 -8.61 4.23 31.01
CA ASN A 230 -8.79 3.77 29.63
C ASN A 230 -9.94 2.78 29.53
N LYS A 231 -10.53 2.63 28.34
CA LYS A 231 -11.48 1.56 28.04
C LYS A 231 -10.90 0.19 28.45
N GLY A 232 -11.71 -0.60 29.15
CA GLY A 232 -11.32 -1.93 29.65
C GLY A 232 -10.54 -1.91 30.96
N GLU A 233 -10.22 -0.74 31.52
CA GLU A 233 -9.54 -0.64 32.80
C GLU A 233 -10.44 -1.06 33.97
N LEU A 234 -9.88 -1.76 34.95
CA LEU A 234 -10.58 -2.19 36.16
C LEU A 234 -10.85 -0.98 37.07
N ILE A 235 -12.13 -0.62 37.23
CA ILE A 235 -12.56 0.55 38.00
C ILE A 235 -13.11 0.21 39.38
N GLY A 236 -13.44 -1.06 39.63
CA GLY A 236 -13.88 -1.52 40.94
C GLY A 236 -14.57 -2.87 40.88
N TRP A 237 -15.40 -3.13 41.90
CA TRP A 237 -16.08 -4.40 42.04
C TRP A 237 -17.55 -4.24 42.46
N THR A 238 -18.40 -5.12 41.92
CA THR A 238 -19.83 -5.18 42.24
C THR A 238 -20.04 -5.44 43.73
N GLY A 239 -21.22 -5.10 44.22
CA GLY A 239 -21.54 -5.26 45.63
C GLY A 239 -23.03 -5.38 45.88
N ASN A 240 -23.43 -4.92 47.07
CA ASN A 240 -24.81 -4.90 47.53
C ASN A 240 -25.02 -3.73 48.51
N SER A 241 -24.32 -2.61 48.29
CA SER A 241 -24.43 -1.43 49.15
C SER A 241 -25.65 -0.59 48.78
N GLY A 242 -26.15 0.24 49.70
CA GLY A 242 -27.32 1.07 49.43
C GLY A 242 -28.63 0.29 49.43
N LEU A 243 -29.61 0.81 48.69
CA LEU A 243 -30.94 0.26 48.56
C LEU A 243 -30.94 -0.83 47.47
N SER A 244 -30.50 -2.04 47.83
CA SER A 244 -30.40 -3.19 46.94
C SER A 244 -31.05 -4.43 47.55
N THR A 245 -31.74 -5.24 46.74
CA THR A 245 -32.36 -6.50 47.18
C THR A 245 -31.39 -7.69 47.19
N GLY A 246 -30.28 -7.58 46.49
CA GLY A 246 -29.28 -8.65 46.36
C GLY A 246 -28.10 -8.21 45.49
N PRO A 247 -26.98 -8.95 45.49
CA PRO A 247 -25.78 -8.55 44.78
C PRO A 247 -26.00 -8.33 43.28
N HIS A 248 -25.72 -7.11 42.81
CA HIS A 248 -25.81 -6.73 41.41
C HIS A 248 -25.00 -5.45 41.14
N LEU A 249 -24.83 -5.12 39.85
CA LEU A 249 -24.39 -3.81 39.39
C LEU A 249 -25.58 -3.07 38.80
N HIS A 250 -25.86 -1.88 39.32
CA HIS A 250 -26.75 -0.94 38.65
C HIS A 250 -25.92 0.03 37.80
N TYR A 251 -26.17 0.04 36.49
CA TYR A 251 -25.39 0.74 35.47
C TYR A 251 -26.27 1.69 34.67
N GLU A 252 -25.91 2.96 34.62
CA GLU A 252 -26.62 3.99 33.83
C GLU A 252 -25.69 4.62 32.81
N ILE A 253 -26.27 5.08 31.70
CA ILE A 253 -25.61 5.96 30.73
C ILE A 253 -26.44 7.22 30.64
N HIS A 254 -25.77 8.37 30.67
CA HIS A 254 -26.37 9.68 30.54
C HIS A 254 -25.73 10.42 29.39
N PHE A 255 -26.50 11.28 28.73
CA PHE A 255 -26.03 12.22 27.74
C PHE A 255 -26.53 13.61 28.08
N LEU A 256 -25.60 14.55 28.29
CA LEU A 256 -25.90 15.93 28.71
C LEU A 256 -26.84 15.99 29.94
N GLY A 257 -26.60 15.09 30.90
CA GLY A 257 -27.35 15.01 32.16
C GLY A 257 -28.71 14.31 32.07
N LYS A 258 -29.11 13.77 30.92
CA LYS A 258 -30.34 12.98 30.77
C LYS A 258 -30.01 11.49 30.67
N PRO A 259 -30.75 10.60 31.37
CA PRO A 259 -30.55 9.17 31.26
C PRO A 259 -30.95 8.69 29.86
N LEU A 260 -30.10 7.85 29.27
CA LEU A 260 -30.35 7.12 28.04
C LEU A 260 -30.61 5.65 28.37
N ASN A 261 -31.24 4.92 27.45
CA ASN A 261 -31.33 3.47 27.60
C ASN A 261 -29.91 2.89 27.43
N PRO A 262 -29.31 2.21 28.42
CA PRO A 262 -27.95 1.70 28.26
C PRO A 262 -27.87 0.46 27.36
N ARG A 263 -29.00 -0.19 27.06
CA ARG A 263 -29.03 -1.47 26.35
C ARG A 263 -28.41 -1.40 24.95
N PRO A 264 -28.74 -0.42 24.10
CA PRO A 264 -28.10 -0.26 22.80
C PRO A 264 -26.58 -0.11 22.88
N PHE A 265 -26.05 0.64 23.85
CA PHE A 265 -24.62 0.83 24.04
C PHE A 265 -23.92 -0.45 24.52
N VAL A 266 -24.56 -1.18 25.43
CA VAL A 266 -24.04 -2.45 25.95
C VAL A 266 -23.94 -3.52 24.87
N ASP A 267 -24.90 -3.54 23.94
CA ASP A 267 -24.91 -4.47 22.81
C ASP A 267 -24.05 -3.96 21.64
N TRP A 268 -23.55 -2.71 21.68
CA TRP A 268 -22.83 -2.08 20.57
C TRP A 268 -21.39 -2.59 20.45
N ASP A 269 -21.07 -3.13 19.28
CA ASP A 269 -19.77 -3.68 18.90
C ASP A 269 -19.43 -3.38 17.43
N ILE A 270 -18.24 -3.80 16.99
CA ILE A 270 -17.74 -3.58 15.63
C ILE A 270 -18.67 -4.19 14.56
N LYS A 271 -19.33 -5.32 14.86
CA LYS A 271 -20.17 -6.06 13.91
C LYS A 271 -21.54 -5.41 13.73
N ASN A 272 -22.00 -4.63 14.70
CA ASN A 272 -23.32 -4.03 14.71
C ASN A 272 -23.27 -2.50 14.85
N PHE A 273 -22.21 -1.88 14.32
CA PHE A 273 -21.89 -0.46 14.46
C PHE A 273 -23.09 0.47 14.20
N ASP A 274 -23.88 0.22 13.17
CA ASP A 274 -24.99 1.11 12.77
C ASP A 274 -26.22 1.04 13.68
N THR A 275 -26.30 0.04 14.54
CA THR A 275 -27.50 -0.21 15.35
C THR A 275 -27.75 0.89 16.38
N ILE A 276 -26.70 1.52 16.90
CA ILE A 276 -26.80 2.56 17.92
C ILE A 276 -27.53 3.80 17.36
N PHE A 277 -27.28 4.16 16.10
CA PHE A 277 -27.86 5.34 15.45
C PHE A 277 -29.37 5.24 15.29
N LYS A 278 -29.89 4.02 15.13
CA LYS A 278 -31.32 3.74 15.02
C LYS A 278 -31.98 3.58 16.39
N LYS A 279 -31.28 2.95 17.34
CA LYS A 279 -31.84 2.58 18.65
C LYS A 279 -31.79 3.71 19.68
N GLU A 280 -30.92 4.69 19.52
CA GLU A 280 -30.80 5.83 20.43
C GLU A 280 -30.88 7.17 19.67
N PRO A 281 -32.09 7.64 19.30
CA PRO A 281 -32.27 8.84 18.49
C PRO A 281 -32.07 10.16 19.28
N ASN A 282 -31.93 10.11 20.61
CA ASN A 282 -31.79 11.31 21.43
C ASN A 282 -30.39 11.97 21.33
N VAL A 283 -29.43 11.28 20.69
CA VAL A 283 -28.10 11.80 20.41
C VAL A 283 -28.04 12.30 18.97
N GLN A 284 -27.47 13.48 18.76
CA GLN A 284 -27.27 14.06 17.42
C GLN A 284 -26.07 13.39 16.71
N TRP A 285 -26.24 12.13 16.33
CA TRP A 285 -25.15 11.28 15.80
C TRP A 285 -24.45 11.87 14.59
N ALA A 286 -25.17 12.49 13.64
CA ALA A 286 -24.56 13.09 12.46
C ALA A 286 -23.54 14.19 12.82
N SER A 287 -23.89 15.08 13.76
CA SER A 287 -23.01 16.15 14.23
C SER A 287 -21.79 15.60 14.97
N LEU A 288 -22.01 14.58 15.81
CA LEU A 288 -20.94 13.90 16.54
C LEU A 288 -19.98 13.20 15.58
N LEU A 289 -20.51 12.45 14.60
CA LEU A 289 -19.73 11.74 13.59
C LEU A 289 -18.88 12.70 12.75
N ASN A 290 -19.44 13.85 12.35
CA ASN A 290 -18.68 14.88 11.66
C ASN A 290 -17.52 15.42 12.52
N THR A 291 -17.78 15.65 13.81
CA THR A 291 -16.75 16.13 14.75
C THR A 291 -15.61 15.12 14.89
N VAL A 292 -15.93 13.84 15.10
CA VAL A 292 -14.93 12.77 15.20
C VAL A 292 -14.23 12.55 13.86
N GLY A 293 -14.96 12.61 12.75
CA GLY A 293 -14.44 12.54 11.40
C GLY A 293 -13.36 13.59 11.15
N SER A 294 -13.64 14.86 11.42
CA SER A 294 -12.66 15.94 11.28
C SER A 294 -11.44 15.78 12.20
N MET A 295 -11.61 15.25 13.41
CA MET A 295 -10.48 14.93 14.31
C MET A 295 -9.57 13.85 13.71
N VAL A 296 -10.16 12.78 13.19
CA VAL A 296 -9.42 11.66 12.58
C VAL A 296 -8.76 12.09 11.28
N GLU A 297 -9.45 12.85 10.43
CA GLU A 297 -8.90 13.40 9.19
C GLU A 297 -7.65 14.25 9.47
N MET A 298 -7.70 15.12 10.48
CA MET A 298 -6.55 15.92 10.89
C MET A 298 -5.36 15.03 11.32
N GLN A 299 -5.61 13.96 12.09
CA GLN A 299 -4.57 13.02 12.51
C GLN A 299 -3.94 12.29 11.32
N VAL A 300 -4.75 11.83 10.37
CA VAL A 300 -4.29 11.17 9.15
C VAL A 300 -3.49 12.14 8.27
N GLN A 301 -3.93 13.40 8.17
CA GLN A 301 -3.21 14.44 7.44
C GLN A 301 -1.83 14.71 8.06
N LEU A 302 -1.73 14.83 9.38
CA LEU A 302 -0.46 15.02 10.07
C LEU A 302 0.47 13.80 9.91
N ALA A 303 -0.08 12.59 9.96
CA ALA A 303 0.69 11.37 9.76
C ALA A 303 1.24 11.25 8.32
N SER A 304 0.45 11.64 7.33
CA SER A 304 0.86 11.60 5.92
C SER A 304 1.90 12.67 5.55
N GLN A 305 1.81 13.88 6.12
CA GLN A 305 2.83 14.93 5.93
C GLN A 305 4.21 14.54 6.45
N ASN A 306 4.30 13.82 7.58
CA ASN A 306 5.57 13.31 8.10
C ASN A 306 6.19 12.24 7.19
N HIS A 307 5.39 11.52 6.41
CA HIS A 307 5.90 10.54 5.43
C HIS A 307 6.60 11.24 4.27
N GLU A 308 6.04 12.31 3.70
CA GLU A 308 6.67 13.08 2.61
C GLU A 308 8.00 13.72 3.03
N ALA A 309 8.07 14.31 4.24
CA ALA A 309 9.31 14.86 4.78
C ALA A 309 10.41 13.79 4.93
N THR A 310 10.02 12.58 5.35
CA THR A 310 10.96 11.44 5.49
C THR A 310 11.50 10.99 4.12
N PHE A 311 10.65 10.92 3.09
CA PHE A 311 11.08 10.57 1.73
C PHE A 311 11.95 11.64 1.06
N GLN A 312 11.68 12.93 1.31
CA GLN A 312 12.56 14.01 0.83
C GLN A 312 13.95 13.96 1.48
N THR A 313 14.02 13.68 2.79
CA THR A 313 15.29 13.57 3.52
C THR A 313 16.12 12.37 3.04
N VAL A 314 15.48 11.23 2.76
CA VAL A 314 16.15 10.03 2.23
C VAL A 314 16.62 10.22 0.78
N ASN A 315 15.88 10.98 -0.03
CA ASN A 315 16.28 11.27 -1.41
C ASN A 315 17.40 12.33 -1.49
N GLN A 316 17.41 13.33 -0.60
CA GLN A 316 18.53 14.27 -0.48
C GLN A 316 19.81 13.62 0.06
N ALA A 317 19.70 12.59 0.91
CA ALA A 317 20.86 11.82 1.38
C ALA A 317 21.50 10.96 0.27
N LYS A 318 20.74 10.57 -0.76
CA LYS A 318 21.24 9.78 -1.91
C LYS A 318 21.84 10.63 -3.03
N SER A 319 21.55 11.93 -3.09
CA SER A 319 22.04 12.84 -4.13
C SER A 319 23.35 13.56 -3.77
N ASN A 320 23.94 13.27 -2.61
CA ASN A 320 25.19 13.90 -2.17
C ASN A 320 26.37 12.91 -2.33
N PRO A 321 27.04 12.84 -3.50
CA PRO A 321 28.24 12.04 -3.63
C PRO A 321 29.33 12.72 -2.79
N LYS A 322 29.87 11.96 -1.82
CA LYS A 322 31.04 12.34 -1.02
C LYS A 322 32.07 13.07 -1.89
N LYS A 323 32.33 14.34 -1.58
CA LYS A 323 33.56 15.01 -2.03
C LYS A 323 34.73 14.17 -1.52
N ALA A 324 35.45 13.57 -2.46
CA ALA A 324 36.73 12.96 -2.24
C ALA A 324 37.68 14.02 -1.66
N ASN A 325 38.10 13.82 -0.41
CA ASN A 325 39.36 14.35 0.07
C ASN A 325 40.39 13.23 -0.13
N THR A 326 41.37 13.52 -0.96
CA THR A 326 42.61 12.77 -1.13
C THR A 326 43.76 13.76 -0.95
N PRO A 327 44.94 13.26 -0.57
CA PRO A 327 45.46 13.12 0.79
C PRO A 327 46.01 14.42 1.38
#